data_AF-A0A7W9S383-F1
#
_entry.id   AF-A0A7W9S383-F1
#
_cell.length_a   1.000
_cell.length_b   1.000
_cell.length_c   1.000
_cell.angle_alpha   90.00
_cell.angle_beta   90.00
_cell.angle_gamma   90.00
#
_symmetry.space_group_name_H-M   'P 1'
#
loop_
_entity.id
_entity.type
_entity.pdbx_description
1 polymer ?
#
loop_
_entity_poly.entity_id
_entity_poly.type
_entity_poly.pdbx_seq_one_letter_code
_entity_poly.pdbx_strand_id
1 'polypeptide(L)'
;MQIPDPLLLDTSRGDLLPQTRFNATLNAHGLYDGLRFIVRLSPRVHELIASLPNGVRFSSDATFEQMQAFSTYLHETIHWWQHIGSTCGFMMSLSYPAQTHANLLHLRKFLDQVGRVKPIRAWAEMNPGPRDMASPRATANIIINNQFDIAAYRFLATNPERAELLVNNTMFESLAHTYNIALSNGVMALSSTFDRELEFIPDPRSWQKELRKLRQSKEPGYFYGSPIGLSPVGAFHIFEGQARFAQLQYLHFATGGAFDWGDAAAAGMLSPIYMAAFEDFLARTEFARPDTIDHPTVALFMLVCDIAMNPAEAFPFPVLVPKFFIIDVDPGMRFIYLSVIVKHQFPEMRTAITEYSASEYVDVSTKLCRALSTFTPLEIVQEINRWVENGPAFKDCLARHDAGKADALNLPLQVLFGQFASYARDKACYPHILCWPGAHMAGHNVSQDSIGLFSRQSPMFIDRAEDEMIVPIVRTGLDEATVMETFQEFYGGYALYDLTYQWITTPGPFTYNFRWLQPNGTDEQIKAWADRIFTNAYGVSPDDFTSLQA
;
A
#
# COMPACT_ATOMS: atom_id res chain seq x y z
N MET A 1 1.61 -32.36 11.67
CA MET A 1 2.14 -31.22 10.89
C MET A 1 0.92 -30.52 10.34
N GLN A 2 0.46 -29.47 11.03
CA GLN A 2 -0.73 -28.72 10.62
C GLN A 2 -0.39 -27.99 9.32
N ILE A 3 -1.22 -28.17 8.30
CA ILE A 3 -1.14 -27.40 7.06
C ILE A 3 -1.32 -25.92 7.47
N PRO A 4 -0.38 -25.02 7.17
CA PRO A 4 -0.54 -23.59 7.42
C PRO A 4 -1.85 -23.12 6.82
N ASP A 5 -2.65 -22.41 7.59
CA ASP A 5 -3.92 -21.88 7.09
C ASP A 5 -3.63 -20.78 6.06
N PRO A 6 -3.98 -20.94 4.77
CA PRO A 6 -3.82 -19.88 3.76
C PRO A 6 -4.76 -18.67 4.01
N LEU A 7 -5.49 -18.66 5.13
CA LEU A 7 -6.34 -17.58 5.62
C LEU A 7 -5.60 -16.48 6.40
N LEU A 8 -4.28 -16.56 6.57
CA LEU A 8 -3.49 -15.49 7.22
C LEU A 8 -2.96 -14.40 6.28
N LEU A 9 -3.22 -14.57 4.97
CA LEU A 9 -3.09 -13.46 4.04
C LEU A 9 -4.29 -12.54 4.22
N ASP A 10 -4.00 -11.48 4.95
CA ASP A 10 -4.44 -10.14 4.63
C ASP A 10 -5.53 -9.51 5.56
N THR A 11 -5.31 -8.24 5.88
CA THR A 11 -6.33 -7.30 6.40
C THR A 11 -7.16 -6.67 5.26
N SER A 12 -6.92 -7.08 4.02
CA SER A 12 -7.69 -6.72 2.83
C SER A 12 -8.86 -7.68 2.52
N ARG A 13 -9.05 -8.76 3.29
CA ARG A 13 -10.03 -9.83 3.10
C ARG A 13 -11.37 -9.48 3.71
N GLY A 14 -11.58 -8.20 3.97
CA GLY A 14 -12.88 -7.58 3.95
C GLY A 14 -13.90 -8.29 4.83
N ASP A 15 -13.81 -8.06 6.12
CA ASP A 15 -14.96 -7.44 6.74
C ASP A 15 -14.75 -5.94 6.64
N LEU A 16 -15.81 -5.12 6.60
CA LEU A 16 -15.73 -3.65 6.55
C LEU A 16 -15.21 -3.05 7.90
N LEU A 17 -14.14 -3.67 8.42
CA LEU A 17 -13.48 -3.77 9.73
C LEU A 17 -14.40 -4.36 10.83
N PRO A 18 -14.08 -5.55 11.39
CA PRO A 18 -13.32 -5.58 12.65
C PRO A 18 -12.48 -6.87 12.96
N GLN A 19 -11.72 -6.77 14.06
CA GLN A 19 -10.97 -7.80 14.81
C GLN A 19 -9.60 -8.24 14.26
N THR A 20 -8.58 -7.47 14.63
CA THR A 20 -7.17 -7.82 14.48
C THR A 20 -6.66 -8.56 15.73
N ARG A 21 -7.03 -9.84 15.90
CA ARG A 21 -6.28 -10.73 16.80
C ARG A 21 -5.10 -11.28 16.01
N PHE A 22 -3.90 -10.75 16.25
CA PHE A 22 -2.67 -11.24 15.66
C PHE A 22 -1.66 -11.59 16.75
N ASN A 23 -1.44 -12.89 16.91
CA ASN A 23 -0.26 -13.41 17.60
C ASN A 23 0.93 -13.32 16.62
N ALA A 24 2.18 -13.45 17.08
CA ALA A 24 3.31 -13.77 16.21
C ALA A 24 2.91 -14.96 15.33
N THR A 25 3.43 -15.02 14.12
CA THR A 25 2.91 -15.94 13.09
C THR A 25 3.26 -17.40 13.47
N LEU A 26 2.54 -17.97 14.43
CA LEU A 26 2.59 -19.39 14.80
C LEU A 26 1.98 -20.26 13.69
N ASN A 27 1.23 -19.63 12.79
CA ASN A 27 0.45 -20.26 11.72
C ASN A 27 0.95 -19.89 10.30
N ALA A 28 1.92 -18.96 10.16
CA ALA A 28 2.52 -18.52 8.90
C ALA A 28 4.01 -18.19 9.11
N HIS A 29 4.85 -18.25 8.08
CA HIS A 29 6.30 -17.99 8.26
C HIS A 29 6.66 -16.50 8.34
N GLY A 30 5.86 -15.63 7.70
CA GLY A 30 5.95 -14.18 7.72
C GLY A 30 4.62 -13.52 7.36
N LEU A 31 4.49 -12.22 7.63
CA LEU A 31 3.35 -11.37 7.28
C LEU A 31 3.75 -9.89 7.26
N TYR A 32 3.46 -9.19 6.18
CA TYR A 32 3.44 -7.73 6.16
C TYR A 32 2.01 -7.17 6.39
N ASP A 33 1.86 -6.32 7.41
CA ASP A 33 0.63 -5.57 7.70
C ASP A 33 0.70 -4.19 7.04
N GLY A 34 0.06 -4.05 5.88
CA GLY A 34 0.03 -2.79 5.12
C GLY A 34 -0.77 -1.65 5.74
N LEU A 35 -1.59 -1.93 6.78
CA LEU A 35 -2.26 -0.88 7.54
C LEU A 35 -1.33 -0.34 8.63
N ARG A 36 -0.51 -1.18 9.26
CA ARG A 36 0.38 -0.77 10.37
C ARG A 36 1.83 -0.56 9.96
N PHE A 37 2.20 -0.92 8.72
CA PHE A 37 3.55 -0.87 8.17
C PHE A 37 4.56 -1.77 8.89
N ILE A 38 4.13 -2.98 9.27
CA ILE A 38 4.91 -3.89 10.11
C ILE A 38 5.21 -5.16 9.34
N VAL A 39 6.47 -5.59 9.35
CA VAL A 39 6.83 -6.97 9.01
C VAL A 39 6.81 -7.82 10.28
N ARG A 40 6.08 -8.93 10.24
CA ARG A 40 6.04 -9.94 11.29
C ARG A 40 6.65 -11.23 10.80
N LEU A 41 7.51 -11.85 11.60
CA LEU A 41 8.16 -13.12 11.24
C LEU A 41 7.95 -14.14 12.34
N SER A 42 7.90 -15.42 11.95
CA SER A 42 7.86 -16.49 12.96
C SER A 42 9.17 -16.51 13.78
N PRO A 43 9.14 -16.94 15.05
CA PRO A 43 10.35 -16.99 15.90
C PRO A 43 11.51 -17.77 15.27
N ARG A 44 11.21 -18.83 14.52
CA ARG A 44 12.22 -19.62 13.80
C ARG A 44 12.88 -18.82 12.67
N VAL A 45 12.10 -18.02 11.93
CA VAL A 45 12.63 -17.18 10.85
C VAL A 45 13.51 -16.07 11.45
N HIS A 46 13.09 -15.46 12.56
CA HIS A 46 13.93 -14.52 13.32
C HIS A 46 15.28 -15.13 13.71
N GLU A 47 15.27 -16.31 14.33
CA GLU A 47 16.50 -17.02 14.74
C GLU A 47 17.43 -17.29 13.55
N LEU A 48 16.88 -17.81 12.44
CA LEU A 48 17.65 -18.13 11.24
C LEU A 48 18.23 -16.88 10.58
N ILE A 49 17.49 -15.77 10.53
CA ILE A 49 17.98 -14.51 9.97
C ILE A 49 19.06 -13.90 10.86
N ALA A 50 18.87 -13.92 12.19
CA ALA A 50 19.88 -13.43 13.13
C ALA A 50 21.19 -14.24 13.07
N SER A 51 21.13 -15.49 12.61
CA SER A 51 22.31 -16.33 12.40
C SER A 51 23.10 -16.00 11.13
N LEU A 52 22.53 -15.21 10.22
CA LEU A 52 23.17 -14.84 8.96
C LEU A 52 24.07 -13.60 9.12
N PRO A 53 25.14 -13.47 8.31
CA PRO A 53 25.87 -12.21 8.21
C PRO A 53 24.93 -11.08 7.77
N ASN A 54 25.17 -9.87 8.28
CA ASN A 54 24.38 -8.70 7.89
C ASN A 54 24.36 -8.49 6.37
N GLY A 55 23.15 -8.38 5.81
CA GLY A 55 22.91 -8.09 4.40
C GLY A 55 22.48 -9.30 3.57
N VAL A 56 22.66 -9.19 2.26
CA VAL A 56 22.14 -10.14 1.25
C VAL A 56 23.20 -11.16 0.79
N ARG A 57 24.42 -11.09 1.35
CA ARG A 57 25.51 -12.01 0.98
C ARG A 57 25.43 -13.29 1.80
N PHE A 58 25.00 -14.36 1.14
CA PHE A 58 25.14 -15.72 1.64
C PHE A 58 26.55 -16.20 1.31
N SER A 59 27.30 -16.65 2.32
CA SER A 59 28.50 -17.45 2.07
C SER A 59 28.08 -18.77 1.41
N SER A 60 29.02 -19.46 0.77
CA SER A 60 28.84 -20.84 0.30
C SER A 60 28.37 -21.82 1.39
N ASP A 61 28.37 -21.38 2.65
CA ASP A 61 28.10 -22.20 3.83
C ASP A 61 26.68 -22.00 4.38
N ALA A 62 25.88 -21.11 3.77
CA ALA A 62 24.49 -20.93 4.16
C ALA A 62 23.67 -22.19 3.84
N THR A 63 22.90 -22.66 4.83
CA THR A 63 22.00 -23.80 4.66
C THR A 63 20.76 -23.41 3.85
N PHE A 64 20.13 -24.39 3.20
CA PHE A 64 18.86 -24.16 2.51
C PHE A 64 17.77 -23.61 3.44
N GLU A 65 17.75 -24.02 4.71
CA GLU A 65 16.80 -23.50 5.70
C GLU A 65 17.02 -22.00 5.95
N GLN A 66 18.28 -21.55 6.03
CA GLN A 66 18.61 -20.12 6.13
C GLN A 66 18.25 -19.34 4.87
N MET A 67 18.50 -19.91 3.68
CA MET A 67 18.06 -19.30 2.41
C MET A 67 16.53 -19.17 2.37
N GLN A 68 15.80 -20.20 2.81
CA GLN A 68 14.34 -20.18 2.86
C GLN A 68 13.81 -19.14 3.86
N ALA A 69 14.43 -19.03 5.04
CA ALA A 69 14.09 -18.01 6.03
C ALA A 69 14.32 -16.59 5.49
N PHE A 70 15.48 -16.33 4.87
CA PHE A 70 15.73 -15.04 4.24
C PHE A 70 14.77 -14.77 3.09
N SER A 71 14.46 -15.76 2.25
CA SER A 71 13.50 -15.59 1.15
C SER A 71 12.11 -15.18 1.67
N THR A 72 11.72 -15.67 2.85
CA THR A 72 10.49 -15.25 3.53
C THR A 72 10.57 -13.79 3.95
N TYR A 73 11.66 -13.36 4.60
CA TYR A 73 11.84 -11.95 4.96
C TYR A 73 11.92 -11.02 3.74
N LEU A 74 12.56 -11.48 2.66
CA LEU A 74 12.59 -10.78 1.38
C LEU A 74 11.17 -10.61 0.82
N HIS A 75 10.35 -11.68 0.83
CA HIS A 75 8.95 -11.61 0.39
C HIS A 75 8.16 -10.53 1.13
N GLU A 76 8.22 -10.51 2.47
CA GLU A 76 7.53 -9.49 3.28
C GLU A 76 8.13 -8.08 3.08
N THR A 77 9.44 -7.99 2.84
CA THR A 77 10.10 -6.71 2.52
C THR A 77 9.67 -6.17 1.16
N ILE A 78 9.42 -7.03 0.18
CA ILE A 78 8.90 -6.63 -1.12
C ILE A 78 7.46 -6.13 -1.00
N HIS A 79 6.62 -6.74 -0.16
CA HIS A 79 5.29 -6.20 0.15
C HIS A 79 5.37 -4.78 0.74
N TRP A 80 6.31 -4.54 1.65
CA TRP A 80 6.62 -3.20 2.12
C TRP A 80 7.01 -2.25 0.98
N TRP A 81 7.90 -2.66 0.08
CA TRP A 81 8.32 -1.86 -1.09
C TRP A 81 7.17 -1.54 -2.04
N GLN A 82 6.28 -2.50 -2.29
CA GLN A 82 5.09 -2.29 -3.11
C GLN A 82 4.17 -1.27 -2.44
N HIS A 83 3.95 -1.37 -1.13
CA HIS A 83 3.07 -0.47 -0.38
C HIS A 83 3.62 0.94 -0.22
N ILE A 84 4.93 1.12 -0.03
CA ILE A 84 5.50 2.45 0.21
C ILE A 84 6.20 3.05 -1.00
N GLY A 85 6.55 2.23 -2.00
CA GLY A 85 7.39 2.61 -3.13
C GLY A 85 6.69 2.59 -4.50
N SER A 86 5.50 1.97 -4.60
CA SER A 86 4.64 2.12 -5.78
C SER A 86 3.62 3.24 -5.58
N THR A 87 3.15 3.88 -6.66
CA THR A 87 2.13 4.94 -6.53
C THR A 87 0.78 4.40 -6.05
N CYS A 88 0.36 3.21 -6.51
CA CYS A 88 -0.87 2.58 -6.02
C CYS A 88 -0.75 2.25 -4.52
N GLY A 89 0.34 1.59 -4.13
CA GLY A 89 0.65 1.29 -2.74
C GLY A 89 0.67 2.54 -1.88
N PHE A 90 1.38 3.58 -2.33
CA PHE A 90 1.52 4.83 -1.58
C PHE A 90 0.18 5.51 -1.36
N MET A 91 -0.68 5.58 -2.39
CA MET A 91 -2.03 6.14 -2.26
C MET A 91 -2.93 5.30 -1.34
N MET A 92 -2.78 3.97 -1.33
CA MET A 92 -3.44 3.10 -0.35
C MET A 92 -2.91 3.36 1.07
N SER A 93 -1.60 3.51 1.24
CA SER A 93 -0.94 3.83 2.51
C SER A 93 -1.39 5.19 3.07
N LEU A 94 -1.59 6.18 2.20
CA LEU A 94 -2.11 7.51 2.56
C LEU A 94 -3.61 7.52 2.84
N SER A 95 -4.37 6.53 2.42
CA SER A 95 -5.83 6.57 2.50
C SER A 95 -6.35 6.61 3.95
N TYR A 96 -5.62 6.04 4.93
CA TYR A 96 -5.97 6.08 6.35
C TYR A 96 -5.79 7.48 6.97
N PRO A 97 -4.60 8.12 6.86
CA PRO A 97 -4.46 9.52 7.28
C PRO A 97 -5.39 10.43 6.47
N ALA A 98 -5.54 10.22 5.16
CA ALA A 98 -6.41 11.02 4.31
C ALA A 98 -7.88 10.99 4.79
N GLN A 99 -8.39 9.86 5.30
CA GLN A 99 -9.74 9.79 5.88
C GLN A 99 -9.92 10.76 7.05
N THR A 100 -8.97 10.78 7.98
CA THR A 100 -9.03 11.68 9.14
C THR A 100 -8.84 13.13 8.72
N HIS A 101 -7.89 13.41 7.83
CA HIS A 101 -7.62 14.76 7.32
C HIS A 101 -8.80 15.34 6.54
N ALA A 102 -9.39 14.55 5.64
CA ALA A 102 -10.57 14.95 4.86
C ALA A 102 -11.77 15.28 5.75
N ASN A 103 -11.88 14.62 6.90
CA ASN A 103 -13.01 14.77 7.80
C ASN A 103 -12.76 15.72 8.97
N LEU A 104 -11.52 16.14 9.26
CA LEU A 104 -11.18 16.89 10.47
C LEU A 104 -12.04 18.14 10.70
N LEU A 105 -12.17 19.01 9.69
CA LEU A 105 -12.98 20.22 9.79
C LEU A 105 -14.48 19.90 9.87
N HIS A 106 -14.93 18.86 9.17
CA HIS A 106 -16.32 18.43 9.20
C HIS A 106 -16.71 17.81 10.54
N LEU A 107 -15.81 17.04 11.16
CA LEU A 107 -15.99 16.46 12.49
C LEU A 107 -16.09 17.54 13.57
N ARG A 108 -15.23 18.55 13.52
CA ARG A 108 -15.32 19.72 14.42
C ARG A 108 -16.64 20.46 14.24
N LYS A 109 -17.02 20.72 12.98
CA LYS A 109 -18.33 21.33 12.67
C LYS A 109 -19.50 20.47 13.17
N PHE A 110 -19.43 19.15 13.03
CA PHE A 110 -20.46 18.23 13.53
C PHE A 110 -20.56 18.30 15.06
N LEU A 111 -19.42 18.33 15.75
CA LEU A 111 -19.35 18.49 17.20
C LEU A 111 -20.03 19.79 17.66
N ASP A 112 -19.81 20.90 16.96
CA ASP A 112 -20.45 22.19 17.26
C ASP A 112 -21.96 22.17 17.00
N GLN A 113 -22.40 21.45 15.95
CA GLN A 113 -23.79 21.43 15.50
C GLN A 113 -24.68 20.43 16.26
N VAL A 114 -24.12 19.30 16.68
CA VAL A 114 -24.87 18.15 17.24
C VAL A 114 -24.43 17.84 18.67
N GLY A 115 -23.16 18.04 18.99
CA GLY A 115 -22.55 17.62 20.24
C GLY A 115 -21.88 16.24 20.16
N ARG A 116 -21.63 15.67 21.33
CA ARG A 116 -20.74 14.52 21.54
C ARG A 116 -21.50 13.20 21.38
N VAL A 117 -21.76 12.79 20.14
CA VAL A 117 -22.55 11.59 19.80
C VAL A 117 -21.74 10.64 18.92
N LYS A 118 -21.83 9.31 19.19
CA LYS A 118 -21.17 8.23 18.44
C LYS A 118 -22.13 7.04 18.25
N PRO A 119 -22.17 6.37 17.09
CA PRO A 119 -21.50 6.73 15.86
C PRO A 119 -22.28 7.79 15.07
N ILE A 120 -21.56 8.63 14.32
CA ILE A 120 -22.17 9.65 13.44
C ILE A 120 -23.13 8.99 12.44
N ARG A 121 -22.80 7.79 11.96
CA ARG A 121 -23.66 6.99 11.09
C ARG A 121 -25.03 6.69 11.71
N ALA A 122 -25.08 6.18 12.93
CA ALA A 122 -26.36 5.89 13.60
C ALA A 122 -27.17 7.18 13.84
N TRP A 123 -26.49 8.27 14.22
CA TRP A 123 -27.15 9.57 14.37
C TRP A 123 -27.78 10.03 13.05
N ALA A 124 -27.07 9.88 11.94
CA ALA A 124 -27.54 10.26 10.59
C ALA A 124 -28.74 9.43 10.12
N GLU A 125 -28.83 8.16 10.50
CA GLU A 125 -29.95 7.26 10.21
C GLU A 125 -31.18 7.61 11.05
N MET A 126 -31.01 7.96 12.33
CA MET A 126 -32.10 8.38 13.23
C MET A 126 -32.65 9.78 12.94
N ASN A 127 -31.90 10.61 12.21
CA ASN A 127 -32.25 12.00 11.92
C ASN A 127 -32.33 12.26 10.41
N PRO A 128 -33.36 11.75 9.70
CA PRO A 128 -33.57 12.04 8.28
C PRO A 128 -34.00 13.51 8.10
N GLY A 129 -33.04 14.42 8.17
CA GLY A 129 -33.24 15.87 8.07
C GLY A 129 -33.24 16.40 6.62
N PRO A 130 -33.58 17.69 6.45
CA PRO A 130 -33.57 18.35 5.15
C PRO A 130 -32.17 18.36 4.50
N ARG A 131 -32.10 18.30 3.17
CA ARG A 131 -30.86 18.24 2.38
C ARG A 131 -30.13 19.59 2.24
N ASP A 132 -30.31 20.51 3.18
CA ASP A 132 -29.59 21.78 3.18
C ASP A 132 -28.10 21.55 3.51
N MET A 133 -27.19 22.13 2.72
CA MET A 133 -25.74 21.98 2.87
C MET A 133 -25.20 22.57 4.19
N ALA A 134 -25.93 23.50 4.81
CA ALA A 134 -25.57 24.03 6.13
C ALA A 134 -26.03 23.11 7.29
N SER A 135 -26.95 22.18 7.04
CA SER A 135 -27.56 21.35 8.07
C SER A 135 -26.57 20.38 8.73
N PRO A 136 -26.80 19.98 9.99
CA PRO A 136 -26.00 18.93 10.63
C PRO A 136 -26.06 17.59 9.88
N ARG A 137 -27.19 17.31 9.20
CA ARG A 137 -27.36 16.11 8.38
C ARG A 137 -26.45 16.10 7.15
N ALA A 138 -26.27 17.24 6.49
CA ALA A 138 -25.33 17.38 5.37
C ALA A 138 -23.87 17.23 5.83
N THR A 139 -23.50 17.84 6.96
CA THR A 139 -22.17 17.63 7.57
C THR A 139 -21.92 16.14 7.85
N ALA A 140 -22.88 15.43 8.46
CA ALA A 140 -22.78 13.99 8.70
C ALA A 140 -22.64 13.18 7.40
N ASN A 141 -23.40 13.50 6.35
CA ASN A 141 -23.30 12.84 5.05
C ASN A 141 -21.90 12.99 4.43
N ILE A 142 -21.31 14.19 4.49
CA ILE A 142 -19.96 14.42 3.96
C ILE A 142 -18.96 13.52 4.70
N ILE A 143 -19.03 13.48 6.03
CA ILE A 143 -18.14 12.65 6.85
C ILE A 143 -18.26 11.16 6.50
N ILE A 144 -19.50 10.65 6.46
CA ILE A 144 -19.79 9.24 6.19
C ILE A 144 -19.38 8.86 4.76
N ASN A 145 -19.69 9.70 3.77
CA ASN A 145 -19.35 9.43 2.37
C ASN A 145 -17.84 9.43 2.17
N ASN A 146 -17.11 10.43 2.67
CA ASN A 146 -15.64 10.45 2.61
C ASN A 146 -15.05 9.18 3.25
N GLN A 147 -15.57 8.77 4.42
CA GLN A 147 -15.11 7.56 5.10
C GLN A 147 -15.38 6.31 4.26
N PHE A 148 -16.58 6.18 3.70
CA PHE A 148 -17.00 5.04 2.89
C PHE A 148 -16.24 4.97 1.56
N ASP A 149 -16.18 6.06 0.79
CA ASP A 149 -15.53 6.09 -0.51
C ASP A 149 -14.04 5.78 -0.42
N ILE A 150 -13.33 6.33 0.57
CA ILE A 150 -11.91 6.03 0.73
C ILE A 150 -11.70 4.54 1.12
N ALA A 151 -12.59 3.97 1.91
CA ALA A 151 -12.54 2.53 2.25
C ALA A 151 -12.91 1.64 1.05
N ALA A 152 -13.92 2.04 0.27
CA ALA A 152 -14.35 1.34 -0.93
C ALA A 152 -13.26 1.36 -2.01
N TYR A 153 -12.51 2.45 -2.16
CA TYR A 153 -11.35 2.52 -3.06
C TYR A 153 -10.31 1.46 -2.69
N ARG A 154 -9.87 1.42 -1.42
CA ARG A 154 -8.91 0.42 -0.96
C ARG A 154 -9.39 -0.99 -1.30
N PHE A 155 -10.65 -1.28 -1.00
CA PHE A 155 -11.21 -2.60 -1.25
C PHE A 155 -11.29 -2.95 -2.73
N LEU A 156 -11.81 -2.05 -3.57
CA LEU A 156 -11.98 -2.30 -5.01
C LEU A 156 -10.65 -2.40 -5.75
N ALA A 157 -9.67 -1.54 -5.42
CA ALA A 157 -8.35 -1.59 -6.02
C ALA A 157 -7.60 -2.87 -5.63
N THR A 158 -7.86 -3.41 -4.44
CA THR A 158 -7.16 -4.58 -3.89
C THR A 158 -7.83 -5.89 -4.30
N ASN A 159 -9.15 -5.98 -4.14
CA ASN A 159 -9.98 -7.19 -4.29
C ASN A 159 -11.22 -6.93 -5.17
N PRO A 160 -11.03 -6.58 -6.46
CA PRO A 160 -12.14 -6.27 -7.36
C PRO A 160 -13.09 -7.46 -7.57
N GLU A 161 -12.63 -8.70 -7.41
CA GLU A 161 -13.43 -9.92 -7.52
C GLU A 161 -14.51 -10.04 -6.42
N ARG A 162 -14.41 -9.23 -5.36
CA ARG A 162 -15.38 -9.19 -4.24
C ARG A 162 -16.27 -7.95 -4.25
N ALA A 163 -16.27 -7.19 -5.34
CA ALA A 163 -16.98 -5.92 -5.44
C ALA A 163 -18.49 -6.01 -5.17
N GLU A 164 -19.12 -7.17 -5.33
CA GLU A 164 -20.57 -7.36 -5.09
C GLU A 164 -21.00 -6.89 -3.69
N LEU A 165 -20.15 -7.07 -2.68
CA LEU A 165 -20.40 -6.62 -1.30
C LEU A 165 -20.52 -5.09 -1.18
N LEU A 166 -19.87 -4.34 -2.07
CA LEU A 166 -19.87 -2.88 -2.08
C LEU A 166 -20.89 -2.32 -3.07
N VAL A 167 -20.99 -2.90 -4.26
CA VAL A 167 -21.77 -2.35 -5.37
C VAL A 167 -23.27 -2.37 -5.08
N ASN A 168 -23.70 -3.33 -4.24
CA ASN A 168 -25.08 -3.41 -3.76
C ASN A 168 -25.37 -2.48 -2.56
N ASN A 169 -24.36 -1.78 -2.03
CA ASN A 169 -24.54 -0.84 -0.93
C ASN A 169 -25.11 0.49 -1.45
N THR A 170 -26.15 1.01 -0.79
CA THR A 170 -26.77 2.29 -1.18
C THR A 170 -25.84 3.51 -1.07
N MET A 171 -24.72 3.39 -0.33
CA MET A 171 -23.69 4.42 -0.23
C MET A 171 -22.69 4.40 -1.40
N PHE A 172 -22.65 3.32 -2.19
CA PHE A 172 -21.78 3.24 -3.36
C PHE A 172 -22.35 4.06 -4.51
N GLU A 173 -21.69 5.20 -4.81
CA GLU A 173 -22.07 6.06 -5.94
C GLU A 173 -21.62 5.43 -7.27
N SER A 174 -20.32 5.28 -7.50
CA SER A 174 -19.79 4.65 -8.72
C SER A 174 -18.29 4.37 -8.55
N LEU A 175 -17.74 3.50 -9.41
CA LEU A 175 -16.31 3.18 -9.39
C LEU A 175 -15.44 4.44 -9.55
N ALA A 176 -15.74 5.29 -10.54
CA ALA A 176 -15.00 6.54 -10.74
C ALA A 176 -15.16 7.50 -9.57
N HIS A 177 -16.34 7.56 -8.94
CA HIS A 177 -16.55 8.45 -7.79
C HIS A 177 -15.65 8.05 -6.62
N THR A 178 -15.70 6.78 -6.25
CA THR A 178 -14.91 6.21 -5.16
C THR A 178 -13.41 6.43 -5.36
N TYR A 179 -12.89 6.17 -6.56
CA TYR A 179 -11.46 6.38 -6.88
C TYR A 179 -11.10 7.87 -6.87
N ASN A 180 -11.95 8.72 -7.45
CA ASN A 180 -11.73 10.16 -7.44
C ASN A 180 -11.69 10.73 -6.01
N ILE A 181 -12.61 10.33 -5.13
CA ILE A 181 -12.63 10.80 -3.74
C ILE A 181 -11.37 10.36 -3.00
N ALA A 182 -10.97 9.10 -3.14
CA ALA A 182 -9.78 8.59 -2.46
C ALA A 182 -8.49 9.27 -2.93
N LEU A 183 -8.27 9.31 -4.25
CA LEU A 183 -7.07 9.89 -4.83
C LEU A 183 -7.01 11.41 -4.59
N SER A 184 -8.11 12.13 -4.77
CA SER A 184 -8.16 13.58 -4.49
C SER A 184 -7.84 13.89 -3.03
N ASN A 185 -8.41 13.14 -2.07
CA ASN A 185 -8.13 13.40 -0.65
C ASN A 185 -6.71 13.01 -0.24
N GLY A 186 -6.13 11.96 -0.83
CA GLY A 186 -4.72 11.61 -0.60
C GLY A 186 -3.78 12.71 -1.11
N VAL A 187 -4.01 13.20 -2.32
CA VAL A 187 -3.28 14.32 -2.94
C VAL A 187 -3.43 15.60 -2.10
N MET A 188 -4.65 15.91 -1.63
CA MET A 188 -4.89 17.10 -0.79
C MET A 188 -4.27 16.99 0.61
N ALA A 189 -4.17 15.77 1.17
CA ALA A 189 -3.47 15.57 2.44
C ALA A 189 -1.98 15.92 2.30
N LEU A 190 -1.33 15.48 1.21
CA LEU A 190 0.04 15.86 0.89
C LEU A 190 0.18 17.36 0.64
N SER A 191 -0.68 17.96 -0.21
CA SER A 191 -0.59 19.38 -0.54
C SER A 191 -0.73 20.28 0.69
N SER A 192 -1.61 19.93 1.63
CA SER A 192 -1.76 20.68 2.89
C SER A 192 -0.49 20.73 3.74
N THR A 193 0.41 19.77 3.53
CA THR A 193 1.68 19.60 4.27
C THR A 193 2.86 20.19 3.50
N PHE A 194 2.96 19.94 2.20
CA PHE A 194 4.17 20.23 1.42
C PHE A 194 4.01 21.31 0.34
N ASP A 195 2.79 21.50 -0.18
CA ASP A 195 2.57 22.28 -1.41
C ASP A 195 1.17 22.89 -1.42
N ARG A 196 0.94 23.87 -0.54
CA ARG A 196 -0.39 24.46 -0.33
C ARG A 196 -0.94 25.19 -1.54
N GLU A 197 -0.05 25.74 -2.36
CA GLU A 197 -0.40 26.49 -3.57
C GLU A 197 -0.51 25.58 -4.81
N LEU A 198 -0.24 24.27 -4.67
CA LEU A 198 -0.31 23.26 -5.74
C LEU A 198 0.63 23.61 -6.92
N GLU A 199 1.87 24.01 -6.61
CA GLU A 199 2.90 24.30 -7.61
C GLU A 199 3.52 23.02 -8.21
N PHE A 200 3.51 21.94 -7.44
CA PHE A 200 4.09 20.63 -7.79
C PHE A 200 3.02 19.55 -7.89
N ILE A 201 2.20 19.43 -6.84
CA ILE A 201 1.16 18.41 -6.71
C ILE A 201 -0.02 18.75 -7.62
N PRO A 202 -0.56 17.78 -8.38
CA PRO A 202 -1.60 18.05 -9.36
C PRO A 202 -2.91 18.45 -8.68
N ASP A 203 -3.56 19.52 -9.15
CA ASP A 203 -4.79 20.05 -8.56
C ASP A 203 -6.01 19.15 -8.88
N PRO A 204 -6.64 18.51 -7.87
CA PRO A 204 -7.80 17.65 -8.09
C PRO A 204 -9.01 18.33 -8.72
N ARG A 205 -9.15 19.64 -8.56
CA ARG A 205 -10.26 20.40 -9.14
C ARG A 205 -10.24 20.36 -10.67
N SER A 206 -9.06 20.17 -11.27
CA SER A 206 -8.88 20.11 -12.72
C SER A 206 -9.65 18.93 -13.34
N TRP A 207 -9.49 17.72 -12.80
CA TRP A 207 -10.15 16.53 -13.34
C TRP A 207 -11.56 16.31 -12.77
N GLN A 208 -11.82 16.70 -11.52
CA GLN A 208 -13.16 16.56 -10.91
C GLN A 208 -14.27 17.23 -11.74
N LYS A 209 -13.96 18.36 -12.40
CA LYS A 209 -14.89 19.04 -13.31
C LYS A 209 -15.25 18.17 -14.52
N GLU A 210 -14.26 17.49 -15.11
CA GLU A 210 -14.46 16.64 -16.28
C GLU A 210 -15.13 15.32 -15.90
N LEU A 211 -14.75 14.71 -14.78
CA LEU A 211 -15.43 13.51 -14.26
C LEU A 211 -16.91 13.78 -13.95
N ARG A 212 -17.25 14.99 -13.49
CA ARG A 212 -18.65 15.41 -13.30
C ARG A 212 -19.43 15.45 -14.62
N LYS A 213 -18.80 15.84 -15.73
CA LYS A 213 -19.43 15.80 -17.06
C LYS A 213 -19.70 14.35 -17.50
N LEU A 214 -18.73 13.44 -17.31
CA LEU A 214 -18.90 12.02 -17.62
C LEU A 214 -20.03 11.37 -16.82
N ARG A 215 -20.16 11.77 -15.54
CA ARG A 215 -21.31 11.36 -14.71
C ARG A 215 -22.64 11.89 -15.27
N GLN A 216 -22.70 13.15 -15.68
CA GLN A 216 -23.90 13.77 -16.25
C GLN A 216 -24.30 13.14 -17.59
N SER A 217 -23.33 12.77 -18.42
CA SER A 217 -23.56 12.04 -19.67
C SER A 217 -23.80 10.54 -19.48
N LYS A 218 -23.80 10.04 -18.25
CA LYS A 218 -24.00 8.64 -17.89
C LYS A 218 -23.02 7.68 -18.59
N GLU A 219 -21.75 8.04 -18.61
CA GLU A 219 -20.70 7.13 -19.06
C GLU A 219 -20.59 5.92 -18.11
N PRO A 220 -20.42 4.68 -18.62
CA PRO A 220 -20.26 3.48 -17.79
C PRO A 220 -19.17 3.64 -16.73
N GLY A 221 -19.48 3.27 -15.48
CA GLY A 221 -18.57 3.43 -14.33
C GLY A 221 -18.57 4.81 -13.66
N TYR A 222 -19.26 5.82 -14.20
CA TYR A 222 -19.21 7.21 -13.69
C TYR A 222 -20.47 7.68 -12.94
N PHE A 223 -21.58 6.92 -12.95
CA PHE A 223 -22.85 7.33 -12.33
C PHE A 223 -23.46 6.23 -11.44
N TYR A 224 -24.39 6.62 -10.57
CA TYR A 224 -25.11 5.70 -9.69
C TYR A 224 -25.87 4.62 -10.44
N GLY A 225 -25.61 3.36 -10.07
CA GLY A 225 -26.17 2.18 -10.74
C GLY A 225 -25.61 1.92 -12.14
N SER A 226 -24.47 2.55 -12.50
CA SER A 226 -23.81 2.29 -13.79
C SER A 226 -23.29 0.85 -13.89
N PRO A 227 -23.27 0.27 -15.10
CA PRO A 227 -22.52 -0.96 -15.32
C PRO A 227 -21.03 -0.71 -15.05
N ILE A 228 -20.41 -1.60 -14.30
CA ILE A 228 -18.99 -1.55 -13.96
C ILE A 228 -18.26 -2.71 -14.62
N GLY A 229 -17.16 -2.42 -15.28
CA GLY A 229 -16.17 -3.42 -15.65
C GLY A 229 -15.18 -3.55 -14.50
N LEU A 230 -14.91 -4.77 -14.06
CA LEU A 230 -13.94 -5.06 -13.00
C LEU A 230 -12.88 -6.01 -13.54
N SER A 231 -11.65 -5.81 -13.09
CA SER A 231 -10.56 -6.75 -13.35
C SER A 231 -10.74 -8.03 -12.52
N PRO A 232 -10.41 -9.22 -13.02
CA PRO A 232 -10.41 -10.44 -12.21
C PRO A 232 -9.21 -10.50 -11.24
N VAL A 233 -8.24 -9.60 -11.39
CA VAL A 233 -7.07 -9.44 -10.51
C VAL A 233 -6.99 -7.99 -10.02
N GLY A 234 -6.66 -7.82 -8.73
CA GLY A 234 -6.43 -6.51 -8.12
C GLY A 234 -5.01 -6.34 -7.59
N ALA A 235 -4.76 -5.25 -6.86
CA ALA A 235 -3.46 -4.97 -6.24
C ALA A 235 -2.98 -6.15 -5.38
N PHE A 236 -3.86 -6.83 -4.64
CA PHE A 236 -3.49 -8.00 -3.83
C PHE A 236 -2.83 -9.09 -4.67
N HIS A 237 -3.47 -9.49 -5.76
CA HIS A 237 -2.98 -10.53 -6.67
C HIS A 237 -1.67 -10.13 -7.36
N ILE A 238 -1.56 -8.85 -7.76
CA ILE A 238 -0.37 -8.30 -8.42
C ILE A 238 0.82 -8.23 -7.44
N PHE A 239 0.56 -7.78 -6.20
CA PHE A 239 1.56 -7.64 -5.14
C PHE A 239 2.09 -9.02 -4.73
N GLU A 240 1.19 -9.95 -4.42
CA GLU A 240 1.51 -11.35 -4.12
C GLU A 240 2.25 -12.04 -5.25
N GLY A 241 1.80 -11.84 -6.50
CA GLY A 241 2.46 -12.40 -7.68
C GLY A 241 3.90 -11.90 -7.82
N GLN A 242 4.13 -10.58 -7.77
CA GLN A 242 5.49 -10.05 -7.88
C GLN A 242 6.38 -10.46 -6.69
N ALA A 243 5.88 -10.38 -5.45
CA ALA A 243 6.64 -10.75 -4.26
C ALA A 243 6.97 -12.25 -4.22
N ARG A 244 6.03 -13.11 -4.64
CA ARG A 244 6.29 -14.55 -4.73
C ARG A 244 7.29 -14.88 -5.81
N PHE A 245 7.16 -14.32 -7.02
CA PHE A 245 8.07 -14.65 -8.11
C PHE A 245 9.48 -14.11 -7.86
N ALA A 246 9.62 -12.98 -7.18
CA ALA A 246 10.91 -12.52 -6.68
C ALA A 246 11.51 -13.50 -5.64
N GLN A 247 10.69 -14.04 -4.73
CA GLN A 247 11.14 -15.06 -3.78
C GLN A 247 11.59 -16.35 -4.49
N LEU A 248 10.83 -16.80 -5.50
CA LEU A 248 11.16 -17.97 -6.31
C LEU A 248 12.48 -17.76 -7.06
N GLN A 249 12.67 -16.60 -7.69
CA GLN A 249 13.93 -16.24 -8.34
C GLN A 249 15.09 -16.21 -7.36
N TYR A 250 14.90 -15.61 -6.18
CA TYR A 250 15.94 -15.61 -5.14
C TYR A 250 16.38 -17.05 -4.80
N LEU A 251 15.44 -17.96 -4.54
CA LEU A 251 15.77 -19.35 -4.21
C LEU A 251 16.45 -20.09 -5.38
N HIS A 252 15.97 -19.86 -6.60
CA HIS A 252 16.57 -20.42 -7.81
C HIS A 252 18.03 -19.96 -7.96
N PHE A 253 18.29 -18.66 -7.91
CA PHE A 253 19.66 -18.13 -8.06
C PHE A 253 20.56 -18.44 -6.86
N ALA A 254 20.02 -18.49 -5.63
CA ALA A 254 20.78 -18.81 -4.42
C ALA A 254 21.27 -20.26 -4.42
N THR A 255 20.53 -21.15 -5.07
CA THR A 255 20.87 -22.57 -5.21
C THR A 255 21.61 -22.89 -6.51
N GLY A 256 22.03 -21.88 -7.29
CA GLY A 256 22.71 -22.08 -8.56
C GLY A 256 21.84 -22.77 -9.62
N GLY A 257 20.51 -22.58 -9.55
CA GLY A 257 19.52 -23.16 -10.44
C GLY A 257 18.96 -24.51 -10.00
N ALA A 258 19.35 -25.03 -8.83
CA ALA A 258 18.87 -26.33 -8.35
C ALA A 258 17.41 -26.30 -7.86
N PHE A 259 16.93 -25.16 -7.35
CA PHE A 259 15.53 -24.97 -6.95
C PHE A 259 14.69 -24.52 -8.15
N ASP A 260 13.68 -25.30 -8.53
CA ASP A 260 12.80 -24.98 -9.67
C ASP A 260 11.30 -25.23 -9.37
N TRP A 261 10.44 -25.20 -10.40
CA TRP A 261 8.99 -25.33 -10.28
C TRP A 261 8.53 -26.53 -9.46
N GLY A 262 9.23 -27.66 -9.56
CA GLY A 262 8.91 -28.87 -8.80
C GLY A 262 9.09 -28.68 -7.28
N ASP A 263 10.19 -28.05 -6.89
CA ASP A 263 10.49 -27.74 -5.48
C ASP A 263 9.54 -26.68 -4.94
N ALA A 264 9.25 -25.65 -5.73
CA ALA A 264 8.28 -24.61 -5.39
C ALA A 264 6.88 -25.20 -5.15
N ALA A 265 6.45 -26.16 -5.98
CA ALA A 265 5.19 -26.87 -5.80
C ALA A 265 5.20 -27.71 -4.51
N ALA A 266 6.27 -28.47 -4.27
CA ALA A 266 6.42 -29.29 -3.07
C ALA A 266 6.45 -28.46 -1.78
N ALA A 267 6.99 -27.24 -1.83
CA ALA A 267 7.02 -26.29 -0.73
C ALA A 267 5.72 -25.47 -0.57
N GLY A 268 4.68 -25.71 -1.39
CA GLY A 268 3.41 -24.99 -1.32
C GLY A 268 3.47 -23.53 -1.79
N MET A 269 4.55 -23.13 -2.46
CA MET A 269 4.80 -21.76 -2.89
C MET A 269 4.02 -21.36 -4.15
N LEU A 270 3.29 -22.30 -4.75
CA LEU A 270 2.47 -22.11 -5.95
C LEU A 270 0.96 -22.18 -5.66
N SER A 271 0.55 -21.81 -4.44
CA SER A 271 -0.87 -21.76 -4.08
C SER A 271 -1.66 -20.82 -5.02
N PRO A 272 -2.99 -21.03 -5.19
CA PRO A 272 -3.77 -20.28 -6.17
C PRO A 272 -3.63 -18.76 -6.09
N ILE A 273 -3.51 -18.21 -4.88
CA ILE A 273 -3.40 -16.75 -4.72
C ILE A 273 -2.07 -16.21 -5.27
N TYR A 274 -0.97 -16.91 -5.04
CA TYR A 274 0.35 -16.49 -5.53
C TYR A 274 0.49 -16.62 -7.05
N MET A 275 -0.29 -17.51 -7.65
CA MET A 275 -0.26 -17.79 -9.09
C MET A 275 -1.30 -16.99 -9.88
N ALA A 276 -2.32 -16.43 -9.24
CA ALA A 276 -3.48 -15.83 -9.91
C ALA A 276 -3.11 -14.78 -10.97
N ALA A 277 -2.25 -13.81 -10.63
CA ALA A 277 -1.80 -12.80 -11.58
C ALA A 277 -0.93 -13.41 -12.70
N PHE A 278 -0.04 -14.35 -12.38
CA PHE A 278 0.82 -14.97 -13.39
C PHE A 278 0.03 -15.81 -14.39
N GLU A 279 -0.95 -16.59 -13.93
CA GLU A 279 -1.81 -17.39 -14.80
C GLU A 279 -2.71 -16.51 -15.68
N ASP A 280 -3.23 -15.39 -15.14
CA ASP A 280 -3.97 -14.40 -15.93
C ASP A 280 -3.06 -13.73 -16.99
N PHE A 281 -1.81 -13.43 -16.64
CA PHE A 281 -0.80 -12.94 -17.59
C PHE A 281 -0.53 -13.95 -18.71
N LEU A 282 -0.26 -15.22 -18.38
CA LEU A 282 -0.02 -16.27 -19.38
C LEU A 282 -1.24 -16.46 -20.29
N ALA A 283 -2.46 -16.48 -19.72
CA ALA A 283 -3.70 -16.63 -20.48
C ALA A 283 -3.92 -15.47 -21.45
N ARG A 284 -3.64 -14.22 -21.04
CA ARG A 284 -3.81 -13.03 -21.89
C ARG A 284 -2.71 -12.87 -22.93
N THR A 285 -1.49 -13.28 -22.61
CA THR A 285 -0.35 -13.26 -23.54
C THR A 285 -0.34 -14.44 -24.51
N GLU A 286 -1.10 -15.50 -24.20
CA GLU A 286 -1.03 -16.81 -24.87
C GLU A 286 0.36 -17.45 -24.81
N PHE A 287 1.17 -17.06 -23.82
CA PHE A 287 2.44 -17.72 -23.58
C PHE A 287 2.23 -19.04 -22.84
N ALA A 288 2.98 -20.06 -23.25
CA ALA A 288 3.10 -21.27 -22.46
C ALA A 288 3.84 -20.98 -21.16
N ARG A 289 3.48 -21.71 -20.09
CA ARG A 289 4.23 -21.70 -18.84
C ARG A 289 5.71 -22.00 -19.14
N PRO A 290 6.65 -21.17 -18.64
CA PRO A 290 8.07 -21.39 -18.89
C PRO A 290 8.58 -22.64 -18.18
N ASP A 291 9.63 -23.24 -18.75
CA ASP A 291 10.22 -24.49 -18.23
C ASP A 291 11.03 -24.27 -16.94
N THR A 292 11.56 -23.07 -16.72
CA THR A 292 12.40 -22.71 -15.56
C THR A 292 11.95 -21.38 -14.93
N ILE A 293 12.28 -21.17 -13.66
CA ILE A 293 11.95 -19.95 -12.89
C ILE A 293 12.73 -18.71 -13.41
N ASP A 294 13.93 -18.88 -13.95
CA ASP A 294 14.76 -17.79 -14.47
C ASP A 294 14.42 -17.38 -15.91
N HIS A 295 13.43 -18.03 -16.54
CA HIS A 295 13.04 -17.76 -17.92
C HIS A 295 12.58 -16.30 -18.11
N PRO A 296 12.93 -15.63 -19.24
CA PRO A 296 12.60 -14.22 -19.50
C PRO A 296 11.11 -13.84 -19.39
N THR A 297 10.21 -14.80 -19.60
CA THR A 297 8.76 -14.61 -19.39
C THR A 297 8.40 -14.29 -17.94
N VAL A 298 9.10 -14.89 -16.97
CA VAL A 298 8.94 -14.54 -15.55
C VAL A 298 9.40 -13.10 -15.30
N ALA A 299 10.55 -12.72 -15.86
CA ALA A 299 11.07 -11.36 -15.74
C ALA A 299 10.12 -10.31 -16.36
N LEU A 300 9.53 -10.63 -17.53
CA LEU A 300 8.51 -9.79 -18.16
C LEU A 300 7.24 -9.67 -17.31
N PHE A 301 6.77 -10.76 -16.72
CA PHE A 301 5.63 -10.72 -15.79
C PHE A 301 5.90 -9.77 -14.61
N MET A 302 7.06 -9.88 -13.95
CA MET A 302 7.40 -9.01 -12.83
C MET A 302 7.49 -7.53 -13.23
N LEU A 303 7.95 -7.24 -14.46
CA LEU A 303 7.96 -5.89 -15.01
C LEU A 303 6.54 -5.37 -15.31
N VAL A 304 5.65 -6.21 -15.85
CA VAL A 304 4.24 -5.87 -16.05
C VAL A 304 3.57 -5.56 -14.71
N CYS A 305 3.86 -6.33 -13.66
CA CYS A 305 3.41 -6.01 -12.31
C CYS A 305 3.92 -4.65 -11.84
N ASP A 306 5.21 -4.36 -12.01
CA ASP A 306 5.80 -3.06 -11.61
C ASP A 306 5.14 -1.88 -12.34
N ILE A 307 4.90 -1.98 -13.65
CA ILE A 307 4.22 -0.91 -14.41
C ILE A 307 2.75 -0.77 -13.97
N ALA A 308 2.06 -1.89 -13.72
CA ALA A 308 0.66 -1.90 -13.33
C ALA A 308 0.42 -1.24 -11.97
N MET A 309 1.27 -1.54 -10.97
CA MET A 309 1.17 -0.95 -9.63
C MET A 309 1.63 0.51 -9.54
N ASN A 310 2.17 1.06 -10.63
CA ASN A 310 2.60 2.45 -10.72
C ASN A 310 1.70 3.28 -11.66
N PRO A 311 0.39 3.47 -11.36
CA PRO A 311 -0.43 4.45 -12.06
C PRO A 311 0.16 5.86 -11.90
N ALA A 312 0.08 6.65 -12.96
CA ALA A 312 0.68 7.98 -13.03
C ALA A 312 -0.36 9.11 -12.95
N GLU A 313 -1.60 8.81 -13.36
CA GLU A 313 -2.68 9.78 -13.38
C GLU A 313 -3.27 9.99 -11.98
N ALA A 314 -3.74 11.21 -11.73
CA ALA A 314 -4.09 11.76 -10.42
C ALA A 314 -2.92 11.88 -9.41
N PHE A 315 -1.92 11.00 -9.48
CA PHE A 315 -0.67 11.10 -8.72
C PHE A 315 0.48 10.35 -9.43
N PRO A 316 1.63 10.99 -9.72
CA PRO A 316 1.96 12.40 -9.46
C PRO A 316 1.52 13.36 -10.57
N PHE A 317 0.98 12.86 -11.69
CA PHE A 317 0.56 13.69 -12.82
C PHE A 317 -0.95 13.99 -12.78
N PRO A 318 -1.42 15.08 -13.40
CA PRO A 318 -2.84 15.30 -13.59
C PRO A 318 -3.45 14.20 -14.48
N VAL A 319 -4.76 14.00 -14.35
CA VAL A 319 -5.53 13.13 -15.25
C VAL A 319 -5.55 13.77 -16.65
N LEU A 320 -4.92 13.12 -17.63
CA LEU A 320 -4.77 13.69 -18.98
C LEU A 320 -6.02 13.43 -19.83
N VAL A 321 -6.56 12.22 -19.74
CA VAL A 321 -7.73 11.81 -20.52
C VAL A 321 -8.83 11.31 -19.58
N PRO A 322 -9.73 12.19 -19.10
CA PRO A 322 -10.72 11.85 -18.07
C PRO A 322 -11.60 10.63 -18.35
N LYS A 323 -11.82 10.29 -19.62
CA LYS A 323 -12.60 9.10 -20.02
C LYS A 323 -11.93 7.79 -19.63
N PHE A 324 -10.59 7.75 -19.62
CA PHE A 324 -9.80 6.58 -19.28
C PHE A 324 -9.40 6.53 -17.80
N PHE A 325 -9.81 7.51 -16.99
CA PHE A 325 -9.47 7.63 -15.57
C PHE A 325 -9.49 6.29 -14.82
N ILE A 326 -10.60 5.55 -14.86
CA ILE A 326 -10.72 4.24 -14.18
C ILE A 326 -9.60 3.28 -14.63
N ILE A 327 -9.35 3.17 -15.93
CA ILE A 327 -8.34 2.26 -16.50
C ILE A 327 -6.94 2.72 -16.11
N ASP A 328 -6.69 4.03 -16.10
CA ASP A 328 -5.36 4.59 -15.88
C ASP A 328 -4.92 4.57 -14.41
N VAL A 329 -5.87 4.56 -13.47
CA VAL A 329 -5.58 4.56 -12.02
C VAL A 329 -5.82 3.21 -11.33
N ASP A 330 -6.52 2.27 -11.96
CA ASP A 330 -6.76 0.93 -11.41
C ASP A 330 -5.61 -0.04 -11.79
N PRO A 331 -4.89 -0.61 -10.81
CA PRO A 331 -3.74 -1.48 -11.11
C PRO A 331 -4.14 -2.77 -11.83
N GLY A 332 -5.33 -3.32 -11.54
CA GLY A 332 -5.86 -4.51 -12.19
C GLY A 332 -6.16 -4.27 -13.67
N MET A 333 -6.84 -3.17 -13.98
CA MET A 333 -7.09 -2.77 -15.36
C MET A 333 -5.78 -2.55 -16.12
N ARG A 334 -4.84 -1.78 -15.56
CA ARG A 334 -3.52 -1.56 -16.17
C ARG A 334 -2.82 -2.89 -16.48
N PHE A 335 -2.81 -3.82 -15.53
CA PHE A 335 -2.23 -5.15 -15.70
C PHE A 335 -2.83 -5.92 -16.88
N ILE A 336 -4.16 -5.92 -17.01
CA ILE A 336 -4.87 -6.55 -18.14
C ILE A 336 -4.42 -5.93 -19.46
N TYR A 337 -4.47 -4.59 -19.56
CA TYR A 337 -4.16 -3.88 -20.80
C TYR A 337 -2.70 -4.05 -21.23
N LEU A 338 -1.76 -4.04 -20.27
CA LEU A 338 -0.35 -4.36 -20.51
C LEU A 338 -0.18 -5.78 -21.07
N SER A 339 -0.83 -6.76 -20.46
CA SER A 339 -0.76 -8.17 -20.90
C SER A 339 -1.33 -8.38 -22.30
N VAL A 340 -2.44 -7.71 -22.61
CA VAL A 340 -3.07 -7.73 -23.94
C VAL A 340 -2.18 -7.05 -24.99
N ILE A 341 -1.49 -5.97 -24.64
CA ILE A 341 -0.54 -5.31 -25.54
C ILE A 341 0.67 -6.18 -25.84
N VAL A 342 1.21 -6.89 -24.85
CA VAL A 342 2.30 -7.87 -25.07
C VAL A 342 1.87 -8.87 -26.15
N LYS A 343 0.66 -9.43 -26.05
CA LYS A 343 0.15 -10.37 -27.06
C LYS A 343 0.07 -9.76 -28.46
N HIS A 344 -0.57 -8.59 -28.57
CA HIS A 344 -0.99 -8.07 -29.86
C HIS A 344 0.06 -7.21 -30.58
N GLN A 345 0.98 -6.60 -29.84
CA GLN A 345 1.95 -5.66 -30.39
C GLN A 345 3.40 -6.09 -30.17
N PHE A 346 3.71 -6.80 -29.08
CA PHE A 346 5.08 -7.13 -28.72
C PHE A 346 5.29 -8.60 -28.29
N PRO A 347 4.85 -9.61 -29.07
CA PRO A 347 5.00 -11.01 -28.69
C PRO A 347 6.48 -11.42 -28.53
N GLU A 348 7.40 -10.72 -29.18
CA GLU A 348 8.85 -10.90 -29.02
C GLU A 348 9.37 -10.56 -27.62
N MET A 349 8.61 -9.82 -26.80
CA MET A 349 9.00 -9.51 -25.43
C MET A 349 9.13 -10.75 -24.55
N ARG A 350 8.56 -11.89 -24.96
CA ARG A 350 8.69 -13.17 -24.27
C ARG A 350 10.13 -13.54 -23.91
N THR A 351 11.10 -13.08 -24.73
CA THR A 351 12.53 -13.37 -24.61
C THR A 351 13.39 -12.12 -24.43
N ALA A 352 12.80 -10.97 -24.06
CA ALA A 352 13.49 -9.69 -24.10
C ALA A 352 14.34 -9.36 -22.85
N ILE A 353 14.14 -10.06 -21.73
CA ILE A 353 14.83 -9.78 -20.46
C ILE A 353 15.61 -11.03 -20.05
N THR A 354 16.92 -11.03 -20.26
CA THR A 354 17.82 -12.15 -19.92
C THR A 354 18.85 -11.75 -18.87
N GLU A 355 19.30 -10.49 -18.89
CA GLU A 355 20.39 -10.02 -18.01
C GLU A 355 19.89 -9.29 -16.76
N TYR A 356 18.58 -9.05 -16.66
CA TYR A 356 17.97 -8.29 -15.55
C TYR A 356 18.60 -6.89 -15.39
N SER A 357 18.98 -6.26 -16.49
CA SER A 357 19.75 -5.02 -16.53
C SER A 357 18.88 -3.76 -16.49
N ALA A 358 19.48 -2.63 -16.10
CA ALA A 358 18.81 -1.33 -16.18
C ALA A 358 18.36 -0.98 -17.61
N SER A 359 19.14 -1.34 -18.62
CA SER A 359 18.79 -1.10 -20.03
C SER A 359 17.57 -1.89 -20.49
N GLU A 360 17.47 -3.17 -20.12
CA GLU A 360 16.29 -3.99 -20.46
C GLU A 360 15.04 -3.46 -19.76
N TYR A 361 15.17 -3.05 -18.49
CA TYR A 361 14.08 -2.41 -17.76
C TYR A 361 13.57 -1.17 -18.50
N VAL A 362 14.47 -0.26 -18.88
CA VAL A 362 14.12 1.00 -19.56
C VAL A 362 13.48 0.72 -20.91
N ASP A 363 14.09 -0.16 -21.73
CA ASP A 363 13.60 -0.46 -23.08
C ASP A 363 12.20 -1.08 -23.07
N VAL A 364 12.01 -2.16 -22.30
CA VAL A 364 10.74 -2.90 -22.28
C VAL A 364 9.64 -2.07 -21.63
N SER A 365 9.91 -1.40 -20.50
CA SER A 365 8.90 -0.57 -19.84
C SER A 365 8.48 0.62 -20.71
N THR A 366 9.42 1.25 -21.42
CA THR A 366 9.12 2.35 -22.33
C THR A 366 8.22 1.89 -23.47
N LYS A 367 8.54 0.77 -24.14
CA LYS A 367 7.72 0.23 -25.23
C LYS A 367 6.28 -0.05 -24.79
N LEU A 368 6.12 -0.72 -23.65
CA LEU A 368 4.80 -1.04 -23.11
C LEU A 368 4.00 0.20 -22.71
N CYS A 369 4.62 1.14 -21.97
CA CYS A 369 3.92 2.35 -21.52
C CYS A 369 3.55 3.27 -22.68
N ARG A 370 4.42 3.42 -23.69
CA ARG A 370 4.12 4.23 -24.88
C ARG A 370 2.99 3.63 -25.71
N ALA A 371 2.89 2.30 -25.81
CA ALA A 371 1.76 1.65 -26.48
C ALA A 371 0.42 1.89 -25.76
N LEU A 372 0.44 2.09 -24.42
CA LEU A 372 -0.72 2.54 -23.64
C LEU A 372 -0.92 4.05 -23.58
N SER A 373 -0.02 4.83 -24.19
CA SER A 373 -0.01 6.30 -24.04
C SER A 373 0.02 6.75 -22.58
N THR A 374 0.72 6.01 -21.72
CA THR A 374 0.88 6.31 -20.28
C THR A 374 2.34 6.58 -19.94
N PHE A 375 2.58 7.03 -18.71
CA PHE A 375 3.91 7.30 -18.19
C PHE A 375 4.59 6.00 -17.73
N THR A 376 5.90 5.95 -17.91
CA THR A 376 6.76 4.90 -17.37
C THR A 376 6.96 5.07 -15.86
N PRO A 377 7.26 3.99 -15.12
CA PRO A 377 7.62 4.12 -13.71
C PRO A 377 8.85 5.02 -13.47
N LEU A 378 9.75 5.15 -14.45
CA LEU A 378 10.89 6.07 -14.36
C LEU A 378 10.47 7.54 -14.49
N GLU A 379 9.56 7.88 -15.41
CA GLU A 379 9.01 9.24 -15.52
C GLU A 379 8.28 9.64 -14.22
N ILE A 380 7.59 8.69 -13.58
CA ILE A 380 6.93 8.91 -12.28
C ILE A 380 7.94 9.28 -11.20
N VAL A 381 8.99 8.47 -10.99
CA VAL A 381 9.97 8.76 -9.92
C VAL A 381 10.83 9.99 -10.23
N GLN A 382 11.05 10.29 -11.52
CA GLN A 382 11.69 11.53 -11.94
C GLN A 382 10.86 12.76 -11.54
N GLU A 383 9.53 12.69 -11.66
CA GLU A 383 8.66 13.77 -11.21
C GLU A 383 8.71 13.97 -9.69
N ILE A 384 8.73 12.88 -8.91
CA ILE A 384 8.92 12.96 -7.46
C ILE A 384 10.28 13.56 -7.10
N ASN A 385 11.35 13.15 -7.78
CA ASN A 385 12.68 13.73 -7.58
C ASN A 385 12.70 15.22 -7.96
N ARG A 386 11.99 15.63 -9.00
CA ARG A 386 11.81 17.05 -9.36
C ARG A 386 11.15 17.83 -8.23
N TRP A 387 10.15 17.26 -7.56
CA TRP A 387 9.52 17.91 -6.39
C TRP A 387 10.52 18.10 -5.25
N VAL A 388 11.33 17.08 -4.96
CA VAL A 388 12.38 17.13 -3.93
C VAL A 388 13.49 18.13 -4.27
N GLU A 389 13.89 18.22 -5.54
CA GLU A 389 14.95 19.13 -5.99
C GLU A 389 14.52 20.59 -5.92
N ASN A 390 13.27 20.88 -6.29
CA ASN A 390 12.79 22.25 -6.53
C ASN A 390 11.84 22.76 -5.45
N GLY A 391 11.25 21.89 -4.63
CA GLY A 391 10.31 22.24 -3.56
C GLY A 391 10.96 22.14 -2.18
N PRO A 392 11.18 23.25 -1.47
CA PRO A 392 11.88 23.26 -0.18
C PRO A 392 11.26 22.32 0.87
N ALA A 393 9.93 22.28 0.98
CA ALA A 393 9.24 21.42 1.95
C ALA A 393 9.46 19.92 1.67
N PHE A 394 9.48 19.51 0.39
CA PHE A 394 9.77 18.12 0.01
C PHE A 394 11.23 17.76 0.29
N LYS A 395 12.16 18.67 -0.05
CA LYS A 395 13.58 18.52 0.23
C LYS A 395 13.85 18.33 1.73
N ASP A 396 13.25 19.19 2.55
CA ASP A 396 13.41 19.15 4.01
C ASP A 396 12.77 17.90 4.62
N CYS A 397 11.67 17.40 4.03
CA CYS A 397 11.06 16.14 4.44
C CYS A 397 12.00 14.95 4.17
N LEU A 398 12.58 14.86 2.97
CA LEU A 398 13.50 13.78 2.64
C LEU A 398 14.79 13.85 3.50
N ALA A 399 15.33 15.05 3.72
CA ALA A 399 16.51 15.23 4.57
C ALA A 399 16.26 14.79 6.02
N ARG A 400 15.07 15.06 6.56
CA ARG A 400 14.68 14.58 7.89
C ARG A 400 14.47 13.08 7.93
N HIS A 401 13.83 12.51 6.91
CA HIS A 401 13.71 11.05 6.78
C HIS A 401 15.08 10.36 6.77
N ASP A 402 16.03 10.88 5.99
CA ASP A 402 17.41 10.37 5.92
C ASP A 402 18.13 10.48 7.29
N ALA A 403 17.71 11.41 8.15
CA ALA A 403 18.20 11.57 9.52
C ALA A 403 17.37 10.79 10.58
N GLY A 404 16.40 9.98 10.16
CA GLY A 404 15.52 9.21 11.05
C GLY A 404 14.49 10.06 11.81
N LYS A 405 14.16 11.25 11.29
CA LYS A 405 13.30 12.26 11.92
C LYS A 405 12.06 12.58 11.09
N ALA A 406 11.05 13.13 11.76
CA ALA A 406 9.94 13.84 11.15
C ALA A 406 9.60 15.09 12.00
N ASP A 407 8.75 15.96 11.47
CA ASP A 407 8.20 17.10 12.23
C ASP A 407 6.81 16.72 12.73
N ALA A 408 6.43 17.25 13.88
CA ALA A 408 5.21 16.92 14.60
C ALA A 408 3.95 17.24 13.78
N LEU A 409 3.97 18.31 12.97
CA LEU A 409 2.82 18.67 12.14
C LEU A 409 2.60 17.62 11.05
N ASN A 410 1.46 16.91 11.06
CA ASN A 410 1.14 15.90 10.06
C ASN A 410 2.21 14.78 9.95
N LEU A 411 2.85 14.42 11.07
CA LEU A 411 3.98 13.50 11.11
C LEU A 411 3.78 12.20 10.30
N PRO A 412 2.64 11.49 10.37
CA PRO A 412 2.46 10.28 9.56
C PRO A 412 2.57 10.52 8.06
N LEU A 413 2.07 11.66 7.55
CA LEU A 413 2.21 12.02 6.14
C LEU A 413 3.68 12.27 5.77
N GLN A 414 4.45 12.88 6.67
CA GLN A 414 5.88 13.14 6.48
C GLN A 414 6.72 11.88 6.49
N VAL A 415 6.45 10.95 7.41
CA VAL A 415 7.13 9.66 7.46
C VAL A 415 6.86 8.87 6.17
N LEU A 416 5.59 8.77 5.76
CA LEU A 416 5.21 8.05 4.55
C LEU A 416 5.80 8.68 3.29
N PHE A 417 5.67 10.00 3.12
CA PHE A 417 6.23 10.69 1.96
C PHE A 417 7.77 10.62 1.95
N GLY A 418 8.44 10.80 3.08
CA GLY A 418 9.90 10.71 3.18
C GLY A 418 10.43 9.35 2.73
N GLN A 419 9.75 8.27 3.12
CA GLN A 419 10.08 6.92 2.66
C GLN A 419 9.78 6.72 1.17
N PHE A 420 8.62 7.17 0.66
CA PHE A 420 8.28 7.10 -0.76
C PHE A 420 9.28 7.88 -1.63
N ALA A 421 9.66 9.09 -1.21
CA ALA A 421 10.68 9.91 -1.89
C ALA A 421 12.07 9.27 -1.85
N SER A 422 12.45 8.64 -0.73
CA SER A 422 13.70 7.88 -0.62
C SER A 422 13.72 6.70 -1.59
N TYR A 423 12.60 5.96 -1.68
CA TYR A 423 12.43 4.87 -2.63
C TYR A 423 12.45 5.36 -4.09
N ALA A 424 11.80 6.49 -4.39
CA ALA A 424 11.81 7.10 -5.72
C ALA A 424 13.22 7.53 -6.16
N ARG A 425 14.00 8.13 -5.26
CA ARG A 425 15.42 8.44 -5.47
C ARG A 425 16.22 7.19 -5.83
N ASP A 426 16.04 6.11 -5.07
CA ASP A 426 16.75 4.85 -5.32
C ASP A 426 16.26 4.15 -6.61
N LYS A 427 14.95 4.17 -6.91
CA LYS A 427 14.38 3.58 -8.13
C LYS A 427 14.82 4.30 -9.41
N ALA A 428 15.07 5.61 -9.34
CA ALA A 428 15.64 6.35 -10.46
C ALA A 428 17.05 5.86 -10.84
N CYS A 429 17.83 5.40 -9.85
CA CYS A 429 19.19 4.90 -10.06
C CYS A 429 19.23 3.38 -10.36
N TYR A 430 18.40 2.60 -9.66
CA TYR A 430 18.45 1.14 -9.66
C TYR A 430 17.09 0.50 -9.97
N PRO A 431 16.43 0.85 -11.09
CA PRO A 431 15.07 0.36 -11.36
C PRO A 431 15.03 -1.16 -11.51
N HIS A 432 16.03 -1.74 -12.15
CA HIS A 432 16.19 -3.18 -12.35
C HIS A 432 16.34 -3.98 -11.04
N ILE A 433 17.04 -3.45 -10.04
CA ILE A 433 17.19 -4.13 -8.73
C ILE A 433 15.85 -4.16 -7.99
N LEU A 434 15.09 -3.07 -8.03
CA LEU A 434 13.78 -2.98 -7.37
C LEU A 434 12.67 -3.70 -8.13
N CYS A 435 12.81 -3.89 -9.44
CA CYS A 435 11.89 -4.67 -10.27
C CYS A 435 12.14 -6.18 -10.17
N TRP A 436 13.40 -6.60 -10.14
CA TRP A 436 13.80 -8.01 -10.08
C TRP A 436 14.71 -8.31 -8.89
N PRO A 437 14.25 -8.05 -7.65
CA PRO A 437 15.09 -8.23 -6.47
C PRO A 437 15.55 -9.67 -6.30
N GLY A 438 14.74 -10.67 -6.68
CA GLY A 438 15.15 -12.07 -6.63
C GLY A 438 16.43 -12.37 -7.43
N ALA A 439 16.54 -11.79 -8.63
CA ALA A 439 17.72 -11.91 -9.46
C ALA A 439 18.93 -11.16 -8.90
N HIS A 440 18.73 -10.01 -8.25
CA HIS A 440 19.81 -9.14 -7.75
C HIS A 440 20.22 -9.41 -6.30
N MET A 441 19.49 -10.27 -5.59
CA MET A 441 19.74 -10.63 -4.19
C MET A 441 20.31 -12.03 -4.01
N ALA A 442 20.58 -12.75 -5.10
CA ALA A 442 21.22 -14.04 -5.05
C ALA A 442 22.04 -14.30 -6.31
N GLY A 443 22.95 -15.28 -6.24
CA GLY A 443 23.77 -15.69 -7.37
C GLY A 443 24.78 -14.62 -7.82
N HIS A 444 25.03 -14.57 -9.13
CA HIS A 444 26.12 -13.78 -9.72
C HIS A 444 25.81 -12.28 -9.87
N ASN A 445 24.55 -11.89 -9.79
CA ASN A 445 24.10 -10.50 -9.95
C ASN A 445 24.17 -9.68 -8.65
N VAL A 446 24.50 -10.31 -7.51
CA VAL A 446 24.63 -9.61 -6.23
C VAL A 446 25.76 -8.57 -6.28
N SER A 447 25.39 -7.31 -6.09
CA SER A 447 26.30 -6.16 -6.09
C SER A 447 26.33 -5.46 -4.72
N GLN A 448 27.32 -4.58 -4.49
CA GLN A 448 27.29 -3.71 -3.30
C GLN A 448 26.06 -2.79 -3.28
N ASP A 449 25.61 -2.36 -4.46
CA ASP A 449 24.42 -1.53 -4.60
C ASP A 449 23.16 -2.28 -4.15
N SER A 450 22.99 -3.55 -4.53
CA SER A 450 21.86 -4.37 -4.10
C SER A 450 21.78 -4.54 -2.57
N ILE A 451 22.93 -4.77 -1.92
CA ILE A 451 23.03 -4.92 -0.46
C ILE A 451 22.71 -3.59 0.24
N GLY A 452 23.32 -2.51 -0.25
CA GLY A 452 23.09 -1.18 0.30
C GLY A 452 21.65 -0.73 0.14
N LEU A 453 21.04 -1.04 -1.01
CA LEU A 453 19.64 -0.74 -1.32
C LEU A 453 18.69 -1.50 -0.40
N PHE A 454 18.88 -2.81 -0.22
CA PHE A 454 18.07 -3.61 0.69
C PHE A 454 18.09 -3.07 2.14
N SER A 455 19.28 -2.68 2.61
CA SER A 455 19.44 -2.06 3.93
C SER A 455 18.76 -0.69 4.04
N ARG A 456 18.97 0.20 3.06
CA ARG A 456 18.35 1.54 3.07
C ARG A 456 16.83 1.49 2.99
N GLN A 457 16.30 0.55 2.20
CA GLN A 457 14.87 0.38 1.95
C GLN A 457 14.22 -0.68 2.84
N SER A 458 14.86 -1.10 3.91
CA SER A 458 14.27 -2.02 4.88
C SER A 458 12.95 -1.48 5.47
N PRO A 459 12.03 -2.35 5.90
CA PRO A 459 10.80 -1.93 6.58
C PRO A 459 11.10 -1.01 7.76
N MET A 460 10.19 -0.08 8.06
CA MET A 460 10.39 0.80 9.22
C MET A 460 10.20 0.06 10.53
N PHE A 461 9.31 -0.94 10.57
CA PHE A 461 8.88 -1.61 11.80
C PHE A 461 8.86 -3.13 11.62
N ILE A 462 9.30 -3.83 12.67
CA ILE A 462 9.34 -5.29 12.74
C ILE A 462 8.90 -5.77 14.12
N ASP A 463 8.39 -7.00 14.24
CA ASP A 463 8.17 -7.63 15.54
C ASP A 463 9.45 -8.23 16.13
N ARG A 464 9.46 -8.43 17.45
CA ARG A 464 10.49 -9.19 18.15
C ARG A 464 10.10 -10.65 18.31
N ALA A 465 11.11 -11.53 18.23
CA ALA A 465 10.92 -12.96 18.35
C ALA A 465 10.40 -13.40 19.73
N GLU A 466 10.78 -12.69 20.79
CA GLU A 466 10.54 -13.14 22.18
C GLU A 466 9.14 -12.80 22.69
N ASP A 467 8.63 -11.61 22.36
CA ASP A 467 7.42 -11.06 22.96
C ASP A 467 6.48 -10.34 21.98
N GLU A 468 6.72 -10.50 20.68
CA GLU A 468 5.89 -9.95 19.60
C GLU A 468 5.79 -8.41 19.61
N MET A 469 6.61 -7.74 20.44
CA MET A 469 6.63 -6.29 20.53
C MET A 469 7.11 -5.71 19.21
N ILE A 470 6.38 -4.72 18.71
CA ILE A 470 6.77 -4.01 17.50
C ILE A 470 7.81 -2.96 17.85
N VAL A 471 8.92 -2.99 17.11
CA VAL A 471 10.07 -2.12 17.30
C VAL A 471 10.46 -1.49 15.95
N PRO A 472 11.04 -0.29 15.96
CA PRO A 472 11.59 0.27 14.74
C PRO A 472 12.87 -0.45 14.32
N ILE A 473 13.07 -0.59 13.01
CA ILE A 473 14.35 -1.01 12.45
C ILE A 473 15.31 0.18 12.46
N VAL A 474 16.38 0.09 13.25
CA VAL A 474 17.42 1.12 13.31
C VAL A 474 18.41 0.88 12.17
N ARG A 475 18.30 1.67 11.11
CA ARG A 475 19.24 1.63 9.97
C ARG A 475 20.63 2.09 10.40
N THR A 476 21.67 1.57 9.74
CA THR A 476 23.06 1.93 10.02
C THR A 476 23.28 3.44 9.94
N GLY A 477 23.87 4.02 10.99
CA GLY A 477 24.18 5.45 11.07
C GLY A 477 23.06 6.32 11.64
N LEU A 478 21.89 5.76 11.94
CA LEU A 478 20.81 6.46 12.65
C LEU A 478 20.95 6.33 14.16
N ASP A 479 20.55 7.38 14.86
CA ASP A 479 20.47 7.40 16.31
C ASP A 479 19.20 6.67 16.79
N GLU A 480 19.37 5.67 17.66
CA GLU A 480 18.28 4.82 18.14
C GLU A 480 17.20 5.61 18.88
N ALA A 481 17.59 6.59 19.71
CA ALA A 481 16.64 7.39 20.47
C ALA A 481 15.76 8.24 19.55
N THR A 482 16.36 8.87 18.54
CA THR A 482 15.67 9.67 17.51
C THR A 482 14.68 8.82 16.71
N VAL A 483 15.09 7.62 16.30
CA VAL A 483 14.22 6.68 15.56
C VAL A 483 13.05 6.22 16.43
N MET A 484 13.31 5.93 17.71
CA MET A 484 12.28 5.52 18.66
C MET A 484 11.26 6.64 18.93
N GLU A 485 11.69 7.89 19.02
CA GLU A 485 10.79 9.05 19.17
C GLU A 485 9.86 9.17 17.95
N THR A 486 10.41 9.14 16.73
CA THR A 486 9.63 9.19 15.49
C THR A 486 8.64 8.03 15.40
N PHE A 487 9.06 6.82 15.82
CA PHE A 487 8.20 5.64 15.91
C PHE A 487 7.00 5.85 16.83
N GLN A 488 7.23 6.35 18.05
CA GLN A 488 6.17 6.57 19.04
C GLN A 488 5.15 7.60 18.56
N GLU A 489 5.62 8.69 17.94
CA GLU A 489 4.74 9.73 17.41
C GLU A 489 3.95 9.24 16.19
N PHE A 490 4.58 8.47 15.30
CA PHE A 490 3.92 7.88 14.14
C PHE A 490 2.71 7.03 14.54
N TYR A 491 2.89 6.14 15.52
CA TYR A 491 1.78 5.32 16.02
C TYR A 491 0.79 6.07 16.91
N GLY A 492 1.18 7.21 17.47
CA GLY A 492 0.24 8.17 18.05
C GLY A 492 -0.80 8.65 17.02
N GLY A 493 -0.35 8.97 15.81
CA GLY A 493 -1.25 9.31 14.69
C GLY A 493 -2.22 8.17 14.34
N TYR A 494 -1.76 6.92 14.40
CA TYR A 494 -2.60 5.74 14.16
C TYR A 494 -3.73 5.58 15.18
N ALA A 495 -3.45 5.80 16.46
CA ALA A 495 -4.50 5.77 17.49
C ALA A 495 -5.56 6.83 17.22
N LEU A 496 -5.17 8.03 16.77
CA LEU A 496 -6.12 9.06 16.35
C LEU A 496 -7.01 8.57 15.21
N TYR A 497 -6.43 7.95 14.18
CA TYR A 497 -7.18 7.48 13.01
C TYR A 497 -8.17 6.36 13.37
N ASP A 498 -7.76 5.42 14.21
CA ASP A 498 -8.63 4.36 14.70
C ASP A 498 -9.81 4.91 15.53
N LEU A 499 -9.55 5.79 16.50
CA LEU A 499 -10.60 6.41 17.29
C LEU A 499 -11.54 7.27 16.42
N THR A 500 -11.00 7.96 15.41
CA THR A 500 -11.80 8.73 14.44
C THR A 500 -12.72 7.82 13.63
N TYR A 501 -12.21 6.70 13.13
CA TYR A 501 -13.01 5.68 12.48
C TYR A 501 -14.13 5.19 13.40
N GLN A 502 -13.78 4.83 14.65
CA GLN A 502 -14.76 4.39 15.63
C GLN A 502 -15.87 5.43 15.83
N TRP A 503 -15.52 6.72 15.99
CA TRP A 503 -16.49 7.81 16.13
C TRP A 503 -17.46 7.89 14.94
N ILE A 504 -16.97 7.69 13.72
CA ILE A 504 -17.81 7.81 12.52
C ILE A 504 -18.74 6.59 12.38
N THR A 505 -18.22 5.37 12.57
CA THR A 505 -18.86 4.14 12.08
C THR A 505 -19.24 3.13 13.16
N THR A 506 -18.51 3.05 14.28
CA THR A 506 -18.57 1.90 15.19
C THR A 506 -19.54 2.15 16.34
N PRO A 507 -20.61 1.33 16.50
CA PRO A 507 -21.53 1.42 17.64
C PRO A 507 -20.86 1.21 19.00
N GLY A 508 -21.53 1.62 20.08
CA GLY A 508 -21.05 1.40 21.45
C GLY A 508 -19.93 2.36 21.90
N PRO A 509 -19.25 2.07 23.03
CA PRO A 509 -18.16 2.91 23.55
C PRO A 509 -16.92 2.85 22.65
N PHE A 510 -15.95 3.73 22.91
CA PHE A 510 -14.63 3.60 22.30
C PHE A 510 -13.90 2.38 22.86
N THR A 511 -13.11 1.74 22.01
CA THR A 511 -12.27 0.59 22.37
C THR A 511 -10.81 0.95 22.16
N TYR A 512 -9.94 0.48 23.08
CA TYR A 512 -8.53 0.87 23.15
C TYR A 512 -7.62 -0.34 22.92
N ASN A 513 -7.81 -1.00 21.77
CA ASN A 513 -7.10 -2.23 21.41
C ASN A 513 -5.67 -1.94 20.90
N PHE A 514 -4.86 -1.28 21.72
CA PHE A 514 -3.48 -0.87 21.38
C PHE A 514 -2.40 -1.64 22.16
N ARG A 515 -2.75 -2.74 22.83
CA ARG A 515 -1.79 -3.63 23.51
C ARG A 515 -0.70 -4.15 22.57
N TRP A 516 -0.98 -4.28 21.28
CA TRP A 516 0.03 -4.67 20.29
C TRP A 516 1.17 -3.62 20.14
N LEU A 517 0.90 -2.35 20.45
CA LEU A 517 1.90 -1.27 20.44
C LEU A 517 2.57 -1.10 21.82
N GLN A 518 1.82 -1.36 22.89
CA GLN A 518 2.29 -1.28 24.27
C GLN A 518 1.99 -2.60 25.02
N PRO A 519 2.71 -3.70 24.71
CA PRO A 519 2.39 -5.03 25.26
C PRO A 519 2.51 -5.11 26.78
N ASN A 520 3.37 -4.26 27.36
CA ASN A 520 3.59 -4.16 28.81
C ASN A 520 2.77 -3.03 29.47
N GLY A 521 1.98 -2.28 28.71
CA GLY A 521 1.13 -1.21 29.24
C GLY A 521 -0.13 -1.76 29.91
N THR A 522 -0.55 -1.15 31.01
CA THR A 522 -1.88 -1.44 31.59
C THR A 522 -2.98 -0.85 30.72
N ASP A 523 -4.20 -1.37 30.84
CA ASP A 523 -5.34 -0.86 30.07
C ASP A 523 -5.60 0.64 30.36
N GLU A 524 -5.35 1.08 31.60
CA GLU A 524 -5.46 2.48 32.00
C GLU A 524 -4.40 3.36 31.34
N GLN A 525 -3.16 2.89 31.23
CA GLN A 525 -2.07 3.62 30.58
C GLN A 525 -2.34 3.78 29.09
N ILE A 526 -2.75 2.69 28.43
CA ILE A 526 -3.10 2.68 27.01
C ILE A 526 -4.26 3.63 26.74
N LYS A 527 -5.32 3.57 27.56
CA LYS A 527 -6.47 4.46 27.46
C LYS A 527 -6.06 5.91 27.63
N ALA A 528 -5.34 6.25 28.70
CA ALA A 528 -4.93 7.62 28.99
C ALA A 528 -4.07 8.23 27.87
N TRP A 529 -3.18 7.43 27.28
CA TRP A 529 -2.37 7.84 26.13
C TRP A 529 -3.23 8.15 24.90
N ALA A 530 -4.14 7.26 24.53
CA ALA A 530 -5.00 7.41 23.36
C ALA A 530 -6.03 8.55 23.54
N ASP A 531 -6.58 8.73 24.74
CA ASP A 531 -7.49 9.82 25.08
C ASP A 531 -6.81 11.18 24.89
N ARG A 532 -5.58 11.33 25.39
CA ARG A 532 -4.82 12.58 25.23
C ARG A 532 -4.63 12.92 23.74
N ILE A 533 -4.34 11.94 22.90
CA ILE A 533 -4.19 12.14 21.45
C ILE A 533 -5.52 12.62 20.84
N PHE A 534 -6.63 11.96 21.14
CA PHE A 534 -7.94 12.32 20.63
C PHE A 534 -8.37 13.71 21.11
N THR A 535 -8.18 14.01 22.40
CA THR A 535 -8.49 15.33 22.98
C THR A 535 -7.64 16.44 22.38
N ASN A 536 -6.35 16.20 22.10
CA ASN A 536 -5.52 17.18 21.41
C ASN A 536 -6.05 17.50 19.99
N ALA A 537 -6.60 16.51 19.29
CA ALA A 537 -7.14 16.70 17.94
C ALA A 537 -8.53 17.38 17.91
N TYR A 538 -9.42 17.00 18.84
CA TYR A 538 -10.84 17.38 18.80
C TYR A 538 -11.29 18.29 19.94
N GLY A 539 -10.47 18.51 20.96
CA GLY A 539 -10.79 19.35 22.13
C GLY A 539 -11.76 18.70 23.12
N VAL A 540 -12.09 17.41 22.96
CA VAL A 540 -13.04 16.66 23.80
C VAL A 540 -12.49 15.28 24.14
N SER A 541 -12.89 14.74 25.30
CA SER A 541 -12.51 13.37 25.70
C SER A 541 -13.41 12.34 25.01
N PRO A 542 -12.89 11.17 24.59
CA PRO A 542 -13.72 10.04 24.16
C PRO A 542 -14.77 9.62 25.20
N ASP A 543 -14.48 9.78 26.50
CA ASP A 543 -15.42 9.44 27.59
C ASP A 543 -16.65 10.36 27.64
N ASP A 544 -16.58 11.53 27.00
CA ASP A 544 -17.68 12.49 26.98
C ASP A 544 -18.75 12.17 25.91
N PHE A 545 -18.54 11.14 25.10
CA PHE A 545 -19.45 10.80 23.99
C PHE A 545 -20.60 9.91 24.46
N THR A 546 -21.81 10.26 24.01
CA THR A 546 -22.98 9.41 24.16
C THR A 546 -23.02 8.37 23.03
N SER A 547 -22.97 7.09 23.42
CA SER A 547 -23.08 5.98 22.48
C SER A 547 -24.53 5.70 22.09
N LEU A 548 -24.82 5.83 20.80
CA LEU A 548 -26.03 5.32 20.16
C LEU A 548 -25.82 3.84 19.84
N GLN A 549 -26.88 3.05 20.02
CA GLN A 549 -26.96 1.72 19.42
C GLN A 549 -27.49 1.86 17.99
N ALA A 550 -26.94 1.07 17.07
CA ALA A 550 -27.44 0.97 15.70
C ALA A 550 -28.69 0.09 15.66
#